data_AF-K1THH0-F1
#
_entry.id   AF-K1THH0-F1
#
_cell.length_a   1.000
_cell.length_b   1.000
_cell.length_c   1.000
_cell.angle_alpha   90.00
_cell.angle_beta   90.00
_cell.angle_gamma   90.00
#
_symmetry.space_group_name_H-M   'P 1'
#
loop_
_entity.id
_entity.type
_entity.pdbx_description
1 polymer ?
#
loop_
_entity_poly.entity_id
_entity_poly.type
_entity_poly.pdbx_seq_one_letter_code
_entity_poly.pdbx_strand_id
1 'polypeptide(L)'
;QYRLEDDIARNFPQQIAKLTEIIDSYKADIAHYSEHKSTDPEQFTMEIGGKVFTEKKEAGAALLAVCKDIKTVDAAMDIGNYQGFNMRIQFDGWSKEFILSVKHEAVSKVHLGADALGNITRINNLLDSYPEKLSEAQQRLETVYEQMANAKEEVGKPFPKEEELNQKLERLSELNALLNMDEREDAEAEVSESDEKEERPARGSIHEKLQIYKEKSQRESETGKDNRKRDFGLE
;
A
#
# COMPACT_ATOMS: atom_id res chain seq x y z
N GLN A 1 7.19 19.17 11.21
CA GLN A 1 8.33 18.44 11.79
C GLN A 1 8.02 16.96 11.95
N TYR A 2 7.10 16.56 12.85
CA TYR A 2 6.75 15.13 13.10
C TYR A 2 6.39 14.28 11.87
N ARG A 3 5.73 14.83 10.84
CA ARG A 3 5.41 14.09 9.60
C ARG A 3 6.67 13.74 8.78
N LEU A 4 7.59 14.69 8.64
CA LEU A 4 8.85 14.47 7.89
C LEU A 4 9.77 13.49 8.62
N GLU A 5 9.81 13.56 9.96
CA GLU A 5 10.57 12.61 10.78
C GLU A 5 10.00 11.17 10.67
N ASP A 6 8.67 10.99 10.73
CA ASP A 6 8.03 9.68 10.54
C ASP A 6 8.22 9.17 9.09
N ASP A 7 8.17 10.05 8.09
CA ASP A 7 8.43 9.70 6.69
C ASP A 7 9.89 9.22 6.49
N ILE A 8 10.88 9.87 7.11
CA ILE A 8 12.29 9.45 7.10
C ILE A 8 12.50 8.13 7.83
N ALA A 9 11.84 7.94 8.97
CA ALA A 9 12.04 6.76 9.81
C ALA A 9 11.34 5.51 9.28
N ARG A 10 10.19 5.67 8.60
CA ARG A 10 9.33 4.53 8.22
C ARG A 10 9.00 4.49 6.74
N ASN A 11 8.53 5.60 6.16
CA ASN A 11 7.97 5.61 4.82
C ASN A 11 9.03 5.42 3.73
N PHE A 12 10.09 6.25 3.72
CA PHE A 12 11.16 6.14 2.72
C PHE A 12 11.90 4.79 2.79
N PRO A 13 12.30 4.26 3.96
CA PRO A 13 12.91 2.93 4.04
C PRO A 13 12.02 1.81 3.50
N GLN A 14 10.72 1.85 3.77
CA GLN A 14 9.77 0.87 3.23
C GLN A 14 9.64 0.96 1.71
N GLN A 15 9.57 2.18 1.16
CA GLN A 15 9.54 2.40 -0.29
C GLN A 15 10.82 1.91 -0.97
N ILE A 16 11.99 2.20 -0.38
CA ILE A 16 13.29 1.73 -0.86
C ILE A 16 13.31 0.20 -0.88
N ALA A 17 12.97 -0.46 0.23
CA ALA A 17 12.98 -1.91 0.33
C ALA A 17 12.08 -2.55 -0.74
N LYS A 18 10.87 -2.02 -0.91
CA LYS A 18 9.92 -2.52 -1.93
C LYS A 18 10.44 -2.30 -3.36
N LEU A 19 11.02 -1.14 -3.65
CA LEU A 19 11.58 -0.85 -4.98
C LEU A 19 12.79 -1.72 -5.28
N THR A 20 13.65 -1.97 -4.29
CA THR A 20 14.78 -2.89 -4.42
C THR A 20 14.32 -4.31 -4.72
N GLU A 21 13.31 -4.83 -4.00
CA GLU A 21 12.73 -6.14 -4.27
C GLU A 21 12.18 -6.23 -5.71
N ILE A 22 11.43 -5.22 -6.14
CA ILE A 22 10.89 -5.15 -7.51
C ILE A 22 12.02 -5.15 -8.56
N ILE A 23 13.09 -4.39 -8.32
CA ILE A 23 14.25 -4.33 -9.22
C ILE A 23 14.91 -5.70 -9.33
N ASP A 24 15.08 -6.41 -8.21
CA ASP A 24 15.72 -7.72 -8.21
C ASP A 24 14.85 -8.78 -8.87
N SER A 25 13.52 -8.75 -8.65
CA SER A 25 12.58 -9.59 -9.40
C SER A 25 12.64 -9.33 -10.91
N TYR A 26 12.69 -8.07 -11.36
CA TYR A 26 12.82 -7.77 -12.79
C TYR A 26 14.16 -8.22 -13.38
N LYS A 27 15.27 -8.11 -12.64
CA LYS A 27 16.56 -8.64 -13.10
C LYS A 27 16.51 -10.16 -13.28
N ALA A 28 15.92 -10.87 -12.33
CA ALA A 28 15.74 -12.32 -12.42
C ALA A 28 14.85 -12.69 -13.62
N ASP A 29 13.72 -12.01 -13.79
CA ASP A 29 12.80 -12.23 -14.90
C ASP A 29 13.45 -11.94 -16.27
N ILE A 30 14.26 -10.88 -16.39
CA ILE A 30 14.98 -10.56 -17.64
C ILE A 30 16.00 -11.65 -17.97
N ALA A 31 16.77 -12.11 -16.97
CA ALA A 31 17.73 -13.19 -17.16
C ALA A 31 17.00 -14.48 -17.59
N HIS A 32 15.94 -14.84 -16.88
CA HIS A 32 15.12 -16.00 -17.17
C HIS A 32 14.50 -15.93 -18.58
N TYR A 33 13.97 -14.77 -18.97
CA TYR A 33 13.44 -14.53 -20.31
C TYR A 33 14.53 -14.68 -21.37
N SER A 34 15.74 -14.15 -21.15
CA SER A 34 16.83 -14.29 -22.12
C SER A 34 17.27 -15.74 -22.36
N GLU A 35 17.17 -16.60 -21.35
CA GLU A 35 17.51 -18.03 -21.45
C GLU A 35 16.43 -18.85 -22.15
N HIS A 36 15.16 -18.47 -21.99
CA HIS A 36 14.00 -19.22 -22.51
C HIS A 36 13.42 -18.62 -23.79
N LYS A 37 13.84 -17.41 -24.19
CA LYS A 37 13.38 -16.75 -25.41
C LYS A 37 13.95 -17.45 -26.63
N SER A 38 13.05 -17.91 -27.51
CA SER A 38 13.44 -18.44 -28.81
C SER A 38 14.22 -17.38 -29.59
N THR A 39 15.45 -17.71 -30.00
CA THR A 39 16.26 -16.86 -30.88
C THR A 39 15.80 -16.93 -32.34
N ASP A 40 15.00 -17.94 -32.69
CA ASP A 40 14.45 -18.14 -34.02
C ASP A 40 13.00 -17.61 -34.11
N PRO A 41 12.71 -16.61 -34.97
CA PRO A 41 11.36 -16.08 -35.19
C PRO A 41 10.33 -17.11 -35.63
N GLU A 42 10.76 -18.22 -36.25
CA GLU A 42 9.89 -19.32 -36.69
C GLU A 42 9.62 -20.34 -35.57
N GLN A 43 10.45 -20.38 -34.52
CA GLN A 43 10.24 -21.27 -33.38
C GLN A 43 9.34 -20.62 -32.33
N PHE A 44 8.04 -20.82 -32.49
CA PHE A 44 7.05 -20.50 -31.47
C PHE A 44 6.68 -21.75 -30.68
N THR A 45 6.59 -21.63 -29.35
CA THR A 45 6.11 -22.72 -28.48
C THR A 45 5.38 -22.11 -27.29
N MET A 46 4.13 -22.52 -27.10
CA MET A 46 3.28 -22.06 -26.00
C MET A 46 2.48 -23.23 -25.47
N GLU A 47 2.44 -23.40 -24.16
CA GLU A 47 1.62 -24.41 -23.52
C GLU A 47 0.33 -23.78 -23.00
N ILE A 48 -0.82 -24.34 -23.42
CA ILE A 48 -2.14 -23.93 -22.93
C ILE A 48 -2.95 -25.19 -22.58
N GLY A 49 -3.40 -25.29 -21.34
CA GLY A 49 -4.21 -26.40 -20.84
C GLY A 49 -3.53 -27.77 -20.98
N GLY A 50 -2.21 -27.83 -20.80
CA GLY A 50 -1.42 -29.05 -20.95
C GLY A 50 -1.13 -29.47 -22.41
N LYS A 51 -1.47 -28.64 -23.39
CA LYS A 51 -1.17 -28.86 -24.81
C LYS A 51 -0.15 -27.86 -25.30
N VAL A 52 0.85 -28.35 -26.04
CA VAL A 52 1.89 -27.52 -26.65
C VAL A 52 1.46 -27.12 -28.06
N PHE A 53 1.50 -25.81 -28.32
CA PHE A 53 1.17 -25.21 -29.61
C PHE A 53 2.44 -24.60 -30.24
N THR A 54 2.68 -24.94 -31.50
CA THR A 54 3.82 -24.41 -32.28
C THR A 54 3.41 -23.31 -33.27
N GLU A 55 2.12 -23.10 -33.49
CA GLU A 55 1.60 -22.00 -34.30
C GLU A 55 0.96 -20.90 -33.44
N LYS A 56 1.36 -19.64 -33.69
CA LYS A 56 0.83 -18.46 -32.98
C LYS A 56 -0.70 -18.36 -33.09
N LYS A 57 -1.24 -18.69 -34.26
CA LYS A 57 -2.68 -18.60 -34.53
C LYS A 57 -3.47 -19.63 -33.74
N GLU A 58 -2.98 -20.86 -33.67
CA GLU A 58 -3.62 -21.94 -32.90
C GLU A 58 -3.53 -21.67 -31.41
N ALA A 59 -2.36 -21.24 -30.90
CA ALA A 59 -2.19 -20.88 -29.50
C ALA A 59 -3.10 -19.71 -29.08
N GLY A 60 -3.19 -18.66 -29.90
CA GLY A 60 -4.10 -17.55 -29.64
C GLY A 60 -5.56 -17.97 -29.64
N ALA A 61 -5.97 -18.89 -30.51
CA ALA A 61 -7.31 -19.45 -30.51
C ALA A 61 -7.59 -20.31 -29.26
N ALA A 62 -6.62 -21.11 -28.84
CA ALA A 62 -6.69 -21.89 -27.60
C ALA A 62 -6.78 -20.98 -26.36
N LEU A 63 -6.01 -19.89 -26.33
CA LEU A 63 -6.08 -18.88 -25.26
C LEU A 63 -7.50 -18.30 -25.13
N LEU A 64 -8.10 -17.92 -26.26
CA LEU A 64 -9.46 -17.40 -26.30
C LEU A 64 -10.52 -18.45 -25.94
N ALA A 65 -10.30 -19.72 -26.28
CA ALA A 65 -11.18 -20.81 -25.88
C ALA A 65 -11.18 -20.96 -24.36
N VAL A 66 -9.99 -20.97 -23.73
CA VAL A 66 -9.86 -21.02 -22.27
C VAL A 66 -10.53 -19.82 -21.60
N CYS A 67 -10.45 -18.62 -22.19
CA CYS A 67 -11.17 -17.45 -21.67
C CYS A 67 -12.68 -17.69 -21.59
N LYS A 68 -13.29 -18.33 -22.60
CA LYS A 68 -14.74 -18.61 -22.64
C LYS A 68 -15.18 -19.65 -21.61
N ASP A 69 -14.27 -20.52 -21.18
CA ASP A 69 -14.55 -21.56 -20.19
C ASP A 69 -14.55 -21.04 -18.75
N ILE A 70 -14.08 -19.81 -18.53
CA ILE A 70 -14.10 -19.16 -17.21
C ILE A 70 -15.53 -18.77 -16.85
N LYS A 71 -16.12 -19.54 -15.94
CA LYS A 71 -17.49 -19.33 -15.42
C LYS A 71 -17.53 -18.52 -14.13
N THR A 72 -16.39 -18.40 -13.46
CA THR A 72 -16.24 -17.72 -12.16
C THR A 72 -15.56 -16.38 -12.34
N VAL A 73 -16.28 -15.31 -12.00
CA VAL A 73 -15.73 -13.94 -11.95
C VAL A 73 -14.68 -13.85 -10.85
N ASP A 74 -13.58 -13.14 -11.11
CA ASP A 74 -12.48 -12.88 -10.17
C ASP A 74 -11.68 -14.08 -9.65
N ALA A 75 -11.87 -15.28 -10.21
CA ALA A 75 -11.00 -16.41 -9.96
C ALA A 75 -9.85 -16.45 -11.00
N ALA A 76 -8.61 -16.44 -10.52
CA ALA A 76 -7.45 -16.66 -11.37
C ALA A 76 -7.25 -18.17 -11.61
N MET A 77 -7.27 -18.58 -12.88
CA MET A 77 -7.06 -19.95 -13.31
C MET A 77 -5.70 -20.09 -13.97
N ASP A 78 -4.94 -21.13 -13.61
CA ASP A 78 -3.70 -21.49 -14.30
C ASP A 78 -4.03 -22.07 -15.67
N ILE A 79 -3.37 -21.55 -16.70
CA ILE A 79 -3.65 -21.90 -18.08
C ILE A 79 -2.43 -22.49 -18.80
N GLY A 80 -1.21 -22.40 -18.26
CA GLY A 80 -0.03 -22.99 -18.88
C GLY A 80 1.24 -22.12 -18.79
N ASN A 81 2.14 -22.29 -19.75
CA ASN A 81 3.46 -21.66 -19.75
C ASN A 81 3.81 -21.05 -21.12
N TYR A 82 4.49 -19.91 -21.11
CA TYR A 82 5.02 -19.28 -22.31
C TYR A 82 6.41 -18.68 -22.07
N GLN A 83 7.41 -19.12 -22.85
CA GLN A 83 8.81 -18.71 -22.73
C GLN A 83 9.33 -18.74 -21.29
N GLY A 84 8.94 -19.79 -20.56
CA GLY A 84 9.33 -20.01 -19.16
C GLY A 84 8.40 -19.35 -18.13
N PHE A 85 7.50 -18.45 -18.52
CA PHE A 85 6.59 -17.78 -17.59
C PHE A 85 5.30 -18.58 -17.38
N ASN A 86 4.90 -18.77 -16.12
CA ASN A 86 3.58 -19.33 -15.80
C ASN A 86 2.49 -18.30 -16.12
N MET A 87 1.40 -18.76 -16.71
CA MET A 87 0.30 -17.94 -17.19
C MET A 87 -0.99 -18.24 -16.45
N ARG A 88 -1.67 -17.19 -15.99
CA ARG A 88 -2.98 -17.29 -15.35
C ARG A 88 -3.96 -16.31 -15.96
N ILE A 89 -5.20 -16.72 -16.17
CA ILE A 89 -6.26 -15.82 -16.63
C ILE A 89 -7.26 -15.58 -15.51
N GLN A 90 -7.70 -14.33 -15.41
CA GLN A 90 -8.83 -13.91 -14.60
C GLN A 90 -9.79 -13.11 -15.46
N PHE A 91 -11.09 -13.24 -15.22
CA PHE A 91 -12.08 -12.31 -15.74
C PHE A 91 -12.33 -11.19 -14.71
N ASP A 92 -12.04 -9.96 -15.10
CA ASP A 92 -12.32 -8.78 -14.27
C ASP A 92 -13.78 -8.35 -14.50
N GLY A 93 -14.62 -8.55 -13.49
CA GLY A 93 -16.05 -8.22 -13.55
C GLY A 93 -16.32 -6.72 -13.70
N TRP A 94 -15.38 -5.87 -13.30
CA TRP A 94 -15.54 -4.41 -13.39
C TRP A 94 -15.34 -3.90 -14.81
N SER A 95 -14.20 -4.21 -15.43
CA SER A 95 -13.89 -3.83 -16.81
C SER A 95 -14.61 -4.70 -17.85
N LYS A 96 -15.10 -5.88 -17.45
CA LYS A 96 -15.61 -6.94 -18.34
C LYS A 96 -14.57 -7.43 -19.33
N GLU A 97 -13.31 -7.42 -18.93
CA GLU A 97 -12.18 -7.87 -19.74
C GLU A 97 -11.48 -9.08 -19.12
N PHE A 98 -10.80 -9.86 -19.96
CA PHE A 98 -9.93 -10.92 -19.50
C PHE A 98 -8.53 -10.37 -19.27
N ILE A 99 -7.98 -10.62 -18.09
CA ILE A 99 -6.64 -10.22 -17.70
C ILE A 99 -5.77 -11.47 -17.63
N LEU A 100 -4.73 -11.52 -18.44
CA LEU A 100 -3.67 -12.51 -18.35
C LEU A 100 -2.58 -11.99 -17.40
N SER A 101 -2.23 -12.78 -16.40
CA SER A 101 -1.07 -12.58 -15.54
C SER A 101 0.04 -13.54 -15.95
N VAL A 102 1.23 -13.03 -16.23
CA VAL A 102 2.46 -13.81 -16.41
C VAL A 102 3.30 -13.69 -15.15
N LYS A 103 3.84 -14.81 -14.66
CA LYS A 103 4.63 -14.87 -13.43
C LYS A 103 5.89 -15.72 -13.58
N HIS A 104 7.01 -15.12 -13.17
CA HIS A 104 8.20 -15.84 -12.67
C HIS A 104 8.49 -15.32 -11.26
N GLU A 105 9.38 -14.33 -11.09
CA GLU A 105 9.54 -13.60 -9.83
C GLU A 105 8.56 -12.43 -9.75
N ALA A 106 8.49 -11.59 -10.79
CA ALA A 106 7.49 -10.53 -10.86
C ALA A 106 6.18 -11.05 -11.49
N VAL A 107 5.07 -10.41 -11.10
CA VAL A 107 3.75 -10.63 -11.72
C VAL A 107 3.45 -9.45 -12.63
N SER A 108 3.33 -9.71 -13.93
CA SER A 108 2.93 -8.72 -14.92
C SER A 108 1.58 -9.08 -15.52
N LYS A 109 0.75 -8.06 -15.79
CA LYS A 109 -0.62 -8.24 -16.28
C LYS A 109 -0.80 -7.62 -17.66
N VAL A 110 -1.62 -8.24 -18.50
CA VAL A 110 -2.02 -7.74 -19.81
C VAL A 110 -3.48 -8.03 -20.09
N HIS A 111 -4.16 -7.08 -20.72
CA HIS A 111 -5.55 -7.20 -21.13
C HIS A 111 -5.64 -7.98 -22.45
N LEU A 112 -6.49 -9.00 -22.47
CA LEU A 112 -6.75 -9.81 -23.66
C LEU A 112 -7.92 -9.21 -24.44
N GLY A 113 -7.73 -9.04 -25.75
CA GLY A 113 -8.77 -8.64 -26.69
C GLY A 113 -9.37 -9.83 -27.44
N ALA A 114 -10.23 -9.54 -28.42
CA ALA A 114 -10.89 -10.57 -29.23
C ALA A 114 -9.98 -11.20 -30.32
N ASP A 115 -8.85 -10.57 -30.64
CA ASP A 115 -7.93 -11.04 -31.68
C ASP A 115 -6.87 -12.02 -31.13
N ALA A 116 -6.86 -13.24 -31.67
CA ALA A 116 -5.95 -14.31 -31.28
C ALA A 116 -4.48 -13.93 -31.46
N LEU A 117 -4.11 -13.43 -32.64
CA LEU A 117 -2.70 -13.09 -32.94
C LEU A 117 -2.27 -11.82 -32.20
N GLY A 118 -3.15 -10.81 -32.15
CA GLY A 118 -2.91 -9.60 -31.37
C GLY A 118 -2.64 -9.86 -29.90
N ASN A 119 -3.30 -10.86 -29.30
CA ASN A 119 -3.02 -11.26 -27.91
C ASN A 119 -1.61 -11.82 -27.74
N ILE A 120 -1.14 -12.68 -28.65
CA ILE A 120 0.23 -13.19 -28.61
C ILE A 120 1.24 -12.03 -28.74
N THR A 121 0.99 -11.08 -29.65
CA THR A 121 1.83 -9.88 -29.78
C THR A 121 1.84 -9.03 -28.51
N ARG A 122 0.69 -8.84 -27.85
CA ARG A 122 0.62 -8.11 -26.58
C ARG A 122 1.44 -8.79 -25.47
N ILE A 123 1.41 -10.11 -25.40
CA ILE A 123 2.21 -10.88 -24.44
C ILE A 123 3.70 -10.70 -24.73
N ASN A 124 4.12 -10.80 -26.00
CA ASN A 124 5.52 -10.56 -26.38
C ASN A 124 5.98 -9.15 -26.01
N ASN A 125 5.17 -8.14 -26.33
CA ASN A 125 5.48 -6.75 -25.96
C ASN A 125 5.58 -6.56 -24.44
N LEU A 126 4.75 -7.27 -23.67
CA LEU A 126 4.83 -7.24 -22.21
C LEU A 126 6.17 -7.77 -21.70
N LEU A 127 6.63 -8.92 -22.21
CA LEU A 127 7.91 -9.51 -21.82
C LEU A 127 9.10 -8.67 -22.30
N ASP A 128 9.02 -8.14 -23.52
CA ASP A 128 10.04 -7.25 -24.08
C ASP A 128 10.11 -5.88 -23.37
N SER A 129 9.08 -5.49 -22.61
CA SER A 129 9.07 -4.26 -21.81
C SER A 129 9.82 -4.35 -20.47
N TYR A 130 10.27 -5.54 -20.05
CA TYR A 130 10.92 -5.70 -18.73
C TYR A 130 12.18 -4.84 -18.54
N PRO A 131 13.09 -4.70 -19.52
CA PRO A 131 14.23 -3.79 -19.39
C PRO A 131 13.83 -2.33 -19.16
N GLU A 132 12.76 -1.86 -19.82
CA GLU A 132 12.23 -0.51 -19.64
C GLU A 132 11.65 -0.35 -18.22
N LYS A 133 10.83 -1.31 -17.76
CA LYS A 133 10.27 -1.31 -16.40
C LYS A 133 11.34 -1.38 -15.30
N LEU A 134 12.42 -2.11 -15.54
CA LEU A 134 13.58 -2.14 -14.66
C LEU A 134 14.20 -0.74 -14.55
N SER A 135 14.43 -0.07 -15.69
CA SER A 135 14.96 1.29 -15.72
C SER A 135 14.04 2.28 -15.00
N GLU A 136 12.73 2.20 -15.20
CA GLU A 136 11.77 3.04 -14.47
C GLU A 136 11.84 2.81 -12.96
N ALA A 137 11.93 1.55 -12.52
CA ALA A 137 12.03 1.22 -11.10
C ALA A 137 13.33 1.75 -10.48
N GLN A 138 14.45 1.69 -11.22
CA GLN A 138 15.74 2.25 -10.80
C GLN A 138 15.69 3.77 -10.67
N GLN A 139 15.10 4.47 -11.64
CA GLN A 139 14.92 5.93 -11.57
C GLN A 139 14.02 6.36 -10.40
N ARG A 140 12.95 5.61 -10.14
CA ARG A 140 12.08 5.85 -8.97
C ARG A 140 12.85 5.64 -7.67
N LEU A 141 13.70 4.62 -7.59
CA LEU A 141 14.53 4.37 -6.43
C LEU A 141 15.50 5.53 -6.17
N GLU A 142 16.17 6.03 -7.21
CA GLU A 142 17.04 7.21 -7.13
C GLU A 142 16.27 8.45 -6.65
N THR A 143 15.10 8.71 -7.23
CA THR A 143 14.22 9.81 -6.81
C THR A 143 13.83 9.71 -5.33
N VAL A 144 13.53 8.51 -4.83
CA VAL A 144 13.19 8.29 -3.42
C VAL A 144 14.40 8.54 -2.51
N TYR A 145 15.60 8.17 -2.93
CA TYR A 145 16.83 8.51 -2.19
C TYR A 145 17.08 10.01 -2.12
N GLU A 146 16.90 10.73 -3.23
CA GLU A 146 17.01 12.20 -3.26
C GLU A 146 15.97 12.86 -2.35
N GLN A 147 14.72 12.41 -2.41
CA GLN A 147 13.66 12.91 -1.52
C GLN A 147 13.98 12.66 -0.04
N MET A 148 14.52 11.49 0.29
CA MET A 148 14.96 11.18 1.65
C MET A 148 16.11 12.08 2.09
N ALA A 149 17.08 12.38 1.21
CA ALA A 149 18.20 13.27 1.51
C ALA A 149 17.70 14.71 1.76
N ASN A 150 16.84 15.23 0.88
CA ASN A 150 16.22 16.55 1.03
C ASN A 150 15.36 16.64 2.31
N ALA A 151 14.59 15.60 2.61
CA ALA A 151 13.80 15.54 3.84
C ALA A 151 14.68 15.57 5.10
N LYS A 152 15.82 14.88 5.09
CA LYS A 152 16.80 14.92 6.20
C LYS A 152 17.40 16.31 6.37
N GLU A 153 17.71 17.01 5.27
CA GLU A 153 18.21 18.38 5.33
C GLU A 153 17.16 19.35 5.88
N GLU A 154 15.90 19.25 5.44
CA GLU A 154 14.78 20.07 5.91
C GLU A 154 14.46 19.85 7.40
N VAL A 155 14.56 18.62 7.90
CA VAL A 155 14.43 18.34 9.34
C VAL A 155 15.62 18.89 10.14
N GLY A 156 16.79 18.97 9.51
CA GLY A 156 18.00 19.58 10.09
C GLY A 156 18.00 21.12 10.09
N LYS A 157 17.05 21.78 9.40
CA LYS A 157 16.91 23.24 9.45
C LYS A 157 16.26 23.65 10.78
N PRO A 158 16.88 24.57 11.56
CA PRO A 158 16.27 25.04 12.80
C PRO A 158 14.91 25.68 12.50
N PHE A 159 13.93 25.40 13.36
CA PHE A 159 12.58 25.89 13.15
C PHE A 159 12.61 27.43 13.35
N PRO A 160 12.14 28.25 12.38
CA PRO A 160 12.26 29.71 12.48
C PRO A 160 11.47 30.31 13.66
N LYS A 161 10.65 29.51 14.35
CA LYS A 161 9.94 29.87 15.58
C LYS A 161 10.37 29.00 16.77
N GLU A 162 11.54 28.39 16.72
CA GLU A 162 12.09 27.56 17.81
C GLU A 162 12.28 28.39 19.09
N GLU A 163 12.76 29.63 18.94
CA GLU A 163 12.81 30.59 20.04
C GLU A 163 11.41 30.96 20.55
N GLU A 164 10.43 31.19 19.66
CA GLU A 164 9.05 31.51 20.05
C GLU A 164 8.36 30.31 20.73
N LEU A 165 8.70 29.09 20.30
CA LEU A 165 8.19 27.83 20.84
C LEU A 165 8.81 27.56 22.22
N ASN A 166 10.13 27.75 22.38
CA ASN A 166 10.80 27.63 23.67
C ASN A 166 10.33 28.69 24.67
N GLN A 167 10.17 29.95 24.23
CA GLN A 167 9.59 30.99 25.10
C GLN A 167 8.17 30.64 25.56
N LYS A 168 7.34 30.08 24.66
CA LYS A 168 5.99 29.63 25.02
C LYS A 168 6.01 28.40 25.91
N LEU A 169 6.93 27.45 25.70
CA LEU A 169 7.08 26.25 26.53
C LEU A 169 7.64 26.58 27.92
N GLU A 170 8.63 27.46 28.03
CA GLU A 170 9.14 27.97 29.30
C GLU A 170 8.02 28.68 30.06
N ARG A 171 7.29 29.58 29.40
CA ARG A 171 6.17 30.29 30.04
C ARG A 171 5.07 29.33 30.51
N LEU A 172 4.78 28.28 29.74
CA LEU A 172 3.80 27.24 30.09
C LEU A 172 4.33 26.36 31.23
N SER A 173 5.63 26.11 31.30
CA SER A 173 6.28 25.39 32.40
C SER A 173 6.31 26.19 33.70
N GLU A 174 6.59 27.50 33.63
CA GLU A 174 6.51 28.43 34.76
C GLU A 174 5.08 28.56 35.28
N LEU A 175 4.11 28.73 34.37
CA LEU A 175 2.69 28.80 34.73
C LEU A 175 2.22 27.50 35.38
N ASN A 176 2.62 26.34 34.86
CA ASN A 176 2.32 25.05 35.48
C ASN A 176 3.02 24.88 36.84
N ALA A 177 4.24 25.40 37.03
CA ALA A 177 4.93 25.35 38.31
C ALA A 177 4.24 26.24 39.37
N LEU A 178 3.78 27.43 38.98
CA LEU A 178 3.01 28.34 39.83
C LEU A 178 1.62 27.79 40.18
N LEU A 179 0.90 27.25 39.19
CA LEU A 179 -0.39 26.57 39.41
C LEU A 179 -0.27 25.34 40.31
N ASN A 180 0.84 24.60 40.24
CA ASN A 180 1.11 23.46 41.12
C ASN A 180 1.65 23.85 42.51
N MET A 181 1.93 25.13 42.76
CA MET A 181 2.27 25.64 44.09
C MET A 181 1.04 26.12 44.87
N ASP A 182 -0.04 26.52 44.17
CA ASP A 182 -1.32 26.92 44.79
C ASP A 182 -2.15 25.71 45.28
N GLU A 183 -1.76 24.47 44.95
CA GLU A 183 -2.37 23.23 45.46
C GLU A 183 -1.56 22.57 46.60
N ARG A 184 -0.55 23.26 47.17
CA ARG A 184 0.29 22.72 48.26
C ARG A 184 0.24 23.49 49.58
N GLU A 185 -0.79 24.28 49.84
CA GLU A 185 -1.00 24.85 51.19
C GLU A 185 -2.23 24.33 51.94
N ASP A 186 -3.06 23.46 51.35
CA ASP A 186 -4.18 22.84 52.08
C ASP A 186 -4.12 21.31 52.01
N ALA A 187 -3.32 20.70 52.89
CA ALA A 187 -3.64 19.43 53.59
C ALA A 187 -2.39 18.79 54.23
N GLU A 188 -1.89 19.37 55.34
CA GLU A 188 -1.27 18.56 56.39
C GLU A 188 -2.29 18.37 57.53
N ALA A 189 -3.15 17.36 57.39
CA ALA A 189 -3.80 16.66 58.50
C ALA A 189 -4.51 15.39 58.00
N GLU A 190 -3.87 14.24 58.10
CA GLU A 190 -4.59 13.01 58.50
C GLU A 190 -4.53 12.97 60.04
N VAL A 191 -5.53 12.53 60.82
CA VAL A 191 -6.30 11.28 60.75
C VAL A 191 -7.56 11.42 61.63
N SER A 192 -8.75 11.03 61.15
CA SER A 192 -9.63 10.04 61.83
C SER A 192 -10.91 9.75 61.03
N GLU A 193 -10.98 8.50 60.59
CA GLU A 193 -12.10 7.59 60.32
C GLU A 193 -13.54 8.16 60.27
N SER A 194 -14.22 7.98 59.14
CA SER A 194 -15.21 6.89 58.96
C SER A 194 -15.96 7.01 57.62
N ASP A 195 -16.09 5.88 56.93
CA ASP A 195 -17.17 5.46 56.02
C ASP A 195 -17.67 6.43 54.93
N GLU A 196 -17.28 6.17 53.67
CA GLU A 196 -18.14 5.53 52.66
C GLU A 196 -17.39 5.37 51.33
N LYS A 197 -17.76 4.30 50.62
CA LYS A 197 -17.14 3.77 49.40
C LYS A 197 -17.26 4.74 48.23
N GLU A 198 -16.21 4.83 47.41
CA GLU A 198 -16.30 4.44 46.00
C GLU A 198 -14.92 4.44 45.32
N GLU A 199 -14.77 3.51 44.38
CA GLU A 199 -13.55 3.06 43.74
C GLU A 199 -12.74 4.18 43.09
N ARG A 200 -11.44 4.22 43.38
CA ARG A 200 -10.45 4.85 42.51
C ARG A 200 -10.15 3.87 41.36
N PRO A 201 -10.42 4.16 40.07
CA PRO A 201 -9.65 3.53 39.02
C PRO A 201 -8.44 4.41 38.68
N ALA A 202 -7.32 3.70 38.66
CA ALA A 202 -5.98 4.03 38.22
C ALA A 202 -5.79 5.26 37.32
N ARG A 203 -4.68 5.96 37.59
CA ARG A 203 -4.02 6.92 36.71
C ARG A 203 -3.89 6.36 35.29
N GLY A 204 -4.82 6.72 34.40
CA GLY A 204 -4.77 6.37 32.99
C GLY A 204 -3.67 7.15 32.26
N SER A 205 -2.84 6.43 31.50
CA SER A 205 -1.84 6.99 30.59
C SER A 205 -2.50 7.98 29.62
N ILE A 206 -1.80 9.03 29.21
CA ILE A 206 -2.29 10.05 28.24
C ILE A 206 -2.87 9.39 26.98
N HIS A 207 -2.36 8.21 26.60
CA HIS A 207 -2.86 7.40 25.50
C HIS A 207 -4.33 6.96 25.68
N GLU A 208 -4.73 6.65 26.92
CA GLU A 208 -6.07 6.20 27.26
C GLU A 208 -7.08 7.36 27.22
N LYS A 209 -6.66 8.55 27.67
CA LYS A 209 -7.47 9.78 27.54
C LYS A 209 -7.69 10.19 26.08
N LEU A 210 -6.69 9.98 25.22
CA LEU A 210 -6.80 10.25 23.78
C LEU A 210 -7.71 9.25 23.06
N GLN A 211 -7.71 7.97 23.46
CA GLN A 211 -8.66 6.99 22.92
C GLN A 211 -10.10 7.34 23.31
N ILE A 212 -10.35 7.71 24.56
CA ILE A 212 -11.68 8.14 25.04
C ILE A 212 -12.18 9.37 24.27
N TYR A 213 -11.30 10.34 23.98
CA TYR A 213 -11.67 11.51 23.18
C TYR A 213 -12.00 11.16 21.72
N LYS A 214 -11.22 10.24 21.13
CA LYS A 214 -11.45 9.78 19.75
C LYS A 214 -12.77 9.00 19.63
N GLU A 215 -13.10 8.19 20.64
CA GLU A 215 -14.34 7.41 20.70
C GLU A 215 -15.57 8.29 20.96
N LYS A 216 -15.47 9.31 21.83
CA LYS A 216 -16.52 10.32 22.02
C LYS A 216 -16.82 11.11 20.76
N SER A 217 -15.78 11.54 20.04
CA SER A 217 -15.93 12.31 18.80
C SER A 217 -16.56 11.46 17.68
N GLN A 218 -16.31 10.14 17.66
CA GLN A 218 -16.98 9.23 16.73
C GLN A 218 -18.47 9.03 17.08
N ARG A 219 -18.84 8.85 18.35
CA ARG A 219 -20.25 8.71 18.79
C ARG A 219 -21.08 10.00 18.58
N GLU A 220 -20.47 11.18 18.71
CA GLU A 220 -21.12 12.46 18.41
C GLU A 220 -21.35 12.64 16.89
N SER A 221 -20.48 12.09 16.05
CA SER A 221 -20.65 12.13 14.59
C SER A 221 -21.74 11.17 14.08
N GLU A 222 -21.98 10.05 14.79
CA GLU A 222 -23.06 9.10 14.49
C GLU A 222 -24.43 9.61 14.97
N THR A 223 -24.51 10.19 16.16
CA THR A 223 -25.75 10.79 16.69
C THR A 223 -26.16 12.07 15.94
N GLY A 224 -25.21 12.81 15.37
CA GLY A 224 -25.46 13.95 14.47
C GLY A 224 -25.96 13.58 13.05
N LYS A 225 -25.85 12.31 12.64
CA LYS A 225 -26.45 11.79 11.39
C LYS A 225 -27.87 11.26 11.61
N ASP A 226 -28.18 10.73 12.78
CA ASP A 226 -29.50 10.16 13.08
C ASP A 226 -30.57 11.24 13.38
N ASN A 227 -30.16 12.39 13.95
CA ASN A 227 -31.07 13.54 14.11
C ASN A 227 -31.38 14.30 12.81
N ARG A 228 -30.60 14.12 11.73
CA ARG A 228 -30.90 14.70 10.42
C ARG A 228 -31.84 13.85 9.54
N LYS A 229 -32.13 12.61 9.94
CA LYS A 229 -33.12 11.74 9.27
C LYS A 229 -34.52 11.77 9.89
N ARG A 230 -34.69 12.42 11.05
CA ARG A 230 -36.00 12.53 11.72
C ARG A 230 -36.79 13.81 11.42
N ASP A 231 -36.23 14.75 10.64
CA ASP A 231 -36.84 16.06 10.33
C ASP A 231 -37.31 16.22 8.87
N PHE A 232 -37.43 15.12 8.12
CA PHE A 232 -38.13 15.09 6.82
C PHE A 232 -39.19 13.98 6.83
N GLY A 233 -40.19 14.16 7.68
CA GLY A 233 -41.32 13.24 7.87
C GLY A 233 -42.62 13.97 8.15
N LEU A 234 -43.22 14.51 7.07
CA LEU A 234 -44.66 14.69 6.82
C LEU A 234 -45.43 15.75 7.63
N GLU A 235 -45.72 16.88 6.98
CA GLU A 235 -47.08 17.17 6.49
C GLU A 235 -47.01 17.62 5.02
#